data_AF-A0A6L8I1F0-F1
#
_entry.id   AF-A0A6L8I1F0-F1
#
_cell.length_a   1.000
_cell.length_b   1.000
_cell.length_c   1.000
_cell.angle_alpha   90.00
_cell.angle_beta   90.00
_cell.angle_gamma   90.00
#
_symmetry.space_group_name_H-M   'P 1'
#
loop_
_entity.id
_entity.type
_entity.pdbx_description
1 polymer ?
#
loop_
_entity_poly.entity_id
_entity_poly.type
_entity_poly.pdbx_seq_one_letter_code
_entity_poly.pdbx_strand_id
1 'polypeptide(L)'
;MQQIGESIGLAVGLLLAADADLLEIVTLSLYVSLSATSIACLLGLPLGAILAVTRFPGRGPVLVLINALMGLPPVVVGLIVYLYLSRSGPLGFLGLLYTPTAMIIAQTILIAPIVVALSRQVLEDLHLEY
;
A
#
# COMPACT_ATOMS: atom_id res chain seq x y z
N MET A 1 14.13 -26.38 19.98
CA MET A 1 13.71 -27.35 18.94
C MET A 1 12.29 -27.85 19.19
N GLN A 2 11.96 -28.36 20.38
CA GLN A 2 10.64 -28.93 20.69
C GLN A 2 9.48 -27.92 20.63
N GLN A 3 9.65 -26.71 21.19
CA GLN A 3 8.66 -25.63 21.12
C GLN A 3 8.34 -25.14 19.70
N ILE A 4 9.28 -25.25 18.76
CA ILE A 4 9.06 -24.86 17.35
C ILE A 4 8.21 -25.94 16.64
N GLY A 5 8.45 -27.21 16.95
CA GLY A 5 7.63 -28.31 16.39
C GLY A 5 6.18 -28.23 16.86
N GLU A 6 5.96 -27.89 18.14
CA GLU A 6 4.62 -27.71 18.71
C GLU A 6 3.87 -26.53 18.09
N SER A 7 4.53 -25.39 17.87
CA SER A 7 3.89 -24.22 17.25
C SER A 7 3.55 -24.45 15.78
N ILE A 8 4.39 -25.17 15.03
CA ILE A 8 4.09 -25.58 13.65
C ILE A 8 2.88 -26.53 13.62
N GLY A 9 2.85 -27.52 14.51
CA GLY A 9 1.72 -28.45 14.62
C GLY A 9 0.40 -27.73 14.94
N LEU A 10 0.46 -26.74 15.83
CA LEU A 10 -0.69 -25.91 16.19
C LEU A 10 -1.15 -25.03 15.03
N ALA A 11 -0.22 -24.40 14.29
CA ALA A 11 -0.55 -23.62 13.10
C ALA A 11 -1.22 -24.46 12.00
N VAL A 12 -0.70 -25.65 11.74
CA VAL A 12 -1.33 -26.60 10.80
C VAL A 12 -2.69 -27.05 11.30
N GLY A 13 -2.85 -27.28 12.61
CA GLY A 13 -4.13 -27.58 13.24
C GLY A 13 -5.17 -26.48 13.02
N LEU A 14 -4.79 -25.21 13.25
CA LEU A 14 -5.67 -24.05 13.01
C LEU A 14 -6.08 -23.92 11.53
N LEU A 15 -5.15 -24.17 10.61
CA LEU A 15 -5.42 -24.14 9.17
C LEU A 15 -6.37 -25.26 8.74
N LEU A 16 -6.13 -26.50 9.19
CA LEU A 16 -6.96 -27.66 8.84
C LEU A 16 -8.34 -27.60 9.49
N ALA A 17 -8.43 -27.06 10.70
CA ALA A 17 -9.69 -26.83 11.39
C ALA A 17 -10.50 -25.66 10.81
N ALA A 18 -9.93 -24.90 9.87
CA ALA A 18 -10.53 -23.69 9.32
C ALA A 18 -11.02 -22.76 10.45
N ASP A 19 -10.13 -22.51 11.41
CA ASP A 19 -10.44 -21.73 12.60
C ASP A 19 -11.06 -20.38 12.23
N ALA A 20 -12.19 -20.05 12.87
CA ALA A 20 -13.02 -18.91 12.47
C ALA A 20 -12.28 -17.58 12.65
N ASP A 21 -11.51 -17.43 13.74
CA ASP A 21 -10.76 -16.21 14.04
C ASP A 21 -9.60 -16.05 13.04
N LEU A 22 -8.90 -17.14 12.72
CA LEU A 22 -7.86 -17.15 11.70
C LEU A 22 -8.41 -16.74 10.32
N LEU A 23 -9.54 -17.33 9.91
CA LEU A 23 -10.17 -17.00 8.65
C LEU A 23 -10.63 -15.54 8.59
N GLU A 24 -11.16 -14.99 9.68
CA GLU A 24 -11.51 -13.58 9.77
C GLU A 24 -10.29 -12.67 9.57
N ILE A 25 -9.17 -12.96 10.25
CA ILE A 25 -7.93 -12.19 10.10
C ILE A 25 -7.41 -12.26 8.66
N VAL A 26 -7.39 -13.45 8.06
CA VAL A 26 -6.90 -13.66 6.69
C VAL A 26 -7.78 -12.92 5.69
N THR A 27 -9.10 -13.09 5.78
CA THR A 27 -10.05 -12.44 4.86
C THR A 27 -10.01 -10.92 4.98
N LEU A 28 -9.93 -10.38 6.21
CA LEU A 28 -9.80 -8.94 6.43
C LEU A 28 -8.48 -8.40 5.86
N SER A 29 -7.37 -9.12 6.09
CA SER A 29 -6.04 -8.74 5.58
C SER A 29 -5.99 -8.73 4.05
N LEU A 30 -6.60 -9.74 3.43
CA LEU A 30 -6.74 -9.83 1.97
C LEU A 30 -7.63 -8.71 1.44
N TYR A 31 -8.78 -8.46 2.07
CA TYR A 31 -9.70 -7.40 1.68
C TYR A 31 -9.00 -6.03 1.70
N VAL A 32 -8.32 -5.71 2.80
CA VAL A 32 -7.59 -4.43 2.95
C VAL A 32 -6.48 -4.32 1.91
N SER A 33 -5.64 -5.36 1.77
CA SER A 33 -4.48 -5.32 0.89
C SER A 33 -4.86 -5.27 -0.59
N LEU A 34 -5.84 -6.06 -1.02
CA LEU A 34 -6.30 -6.06 -2.40
C LEU A 34 -7.01 -4.77 -2.76
N SER A 35 -7.82 -4.22 -1.85
CA SER A 35 -8.50 -2.93 -2.06
C SER A 35 -7.49 -1.80 -2.19
N ALA A 36 -6.54 -1.70 -1.25
CA ALA A 36 -5.50 -0.67 -1.29
C ALA A 36 -4.62 -0.77 -2.54
N THR A 37 -4.19 -1.99 -2.91
CA THR A 37 -3.39 -2.22 -4.12
C THR A 37 -4.18 -1.86 -5.37
N SER A 38 -5.47 -2.22 -5.45
CA SER A 38 -6.31 -1.87 -6.59
C SER A 38 -6.46 -0.36 -6.76
N ILE A 39 -6.71 0.38 -5.67
CA ILE A 39 -6.79 1.84 -5.69
C ILE A 39 -5.45 2.45 -6.09
N ALA A 40 -4.34 1.96 -5.52
CA ALA A 40 -3.00 2.43 -5.85
C ALA A 40 -2.65 2.16 -7.33
N CYS A 41 -3.09 1.05 -7.91
CA CYS A 41 -2.94 0.75 -9.34
C CYS A 41 -3.79 1.66 -10.22
N LEU A 42 -5.07 1.87 -9.85
CA LEU A 42 -5.97 2.75 -10.60
C LEU A 42 -5.45 4.19 -10.69
N LEU A 43 -4.76 4.67 -9.65
CA LEU A 43 -4.14 6.00 -9.65
C LEU A 43 -2.70 5.98 -10.20
N GLY A 44 -1.92 4.96 -9.85
CA GLY A 44 -0.50 4.92 -10.11
C GLY A 44 -0.13 4.59 -11.55
N LEU A 45 -0.87 3.66 -12.19
CA LEU A 45 -0.65 3.29 -13.59
C LEU A 45 -0.86 4.47 -14.56
N PRO A 46 -1.97 5.22 -14.52
CA PRO A 46 -2.14 6.35 -15.44
C PRO A 46 -1.12 7.46 -15.18
N LEU A 47 -0.79 7.74 -13.91
CA LEU A 47 0.25 8.71 -13.57
C LEU A 47 1.62 8.25 -14.11
N GLY A 48 1.98 6.98 -13.94
CA GLY A 48 3.21 6.40 -14.46
C GLY A 48 3.30 6.48 -15.99
N ALA A 49 2.20 6.19 -16.68
CA ALA A 49 2.10 6.30 -18.13
C ALA A 49 2.24 7.74 -18.63
N ILE A 50 1.56 8.70 -18.00
CA ILE A 50 1.69 10.13 -18.33
C ILE A 50 3.14 10.58 -18.13
N LEU A 51 3.77 10.20 -17.01
CA LEU A 51 5.16 10.53 -16.74
C LEU A 51 6.15 9.84 -17.69
N ALA A 52 5.82 8.68 -18.26
CA ALA A 52 6.67 8.02 -19.25
C ALA A 52 6.62 8.78 -20.59
N VAL A 53 5.42 9.05 -21.11
CA VAL A 53 5.19 9.55 -22.47
C VAL A 53 5.36 11.07 -22.58
N THR A 54 4.96 11.85 -21.57
CA THR A 54 4.97 13.32 -21.68
C THR A 54 6.30 13.94 -21.25
N ARG A 55 6.80 14.91 -22.02
CA ARG A 55 8.00 15.70 -21.69
C ARG A 55 7.61 17.14 -21.35
N PHE A 56 7.46 17.43 -20.05
CA PHE A 56 7.14 18.75 -19.52
C PHE A 56 8.29 19.29 -18.65
N PRO A 57 8.47 20.62 -18.51
CA PRO A 57 9.65 21.22 -17.89
C PRO A 57 9.86 20.89 -16.40
N GLY A 58 8.84 20.37 -15.71
CA GLY A 58 8.91 19.94 -14.31
C GLY A 58 9.12 18.44 -14.08
N ARG A 59 9.33 17.64 -15.14
CA ARG A 59 9.40 16.17 -15.05
C ARG A 59 10.49 15.66 -14.10
N GLY A 60 11.68 16.27 -14.15
CA GLY A 60 12.83 15.85 -13.33
C GLY A 60 12.53 15.89 -11.81
N PRO A 61 12.15 17.06 -11.25
CA PRO A 61 11.76 17.17 -9.84
C PRO A 61 10.65 16.20 -9.43
N VAL A 62 9.65 15.98 -10.28
CA VAL A 62 8.55 15.04 -10.01
C VAL A 62 9.07 13.60 -9.91
N LEU A 63 9.95 13.18 -10.82
CA LEU A 63 10.57 11.85 -10.78
C LEU A 63 11.43 11.66 -9.53
N VAL A 64 12.21 12.67 -9.14
CA VAL A 64 13.00 12.63 -7.90
C VAL A 64 12.09 12.48 -6.68
N LEU A 65 11.00 13.23 -6.62
CA LEU A 65 10.03 13.14 -5.53
C LEU A 65 9.39 11.75 -5.45
N ILE A 66 8.92 11.20 -6.56
CA ILE A 66 8.30 9.86 -6.59
C ILE A 66 9.29 8.79 -6.14
N ASN A 67 10.53 8.83 -6.62
CA ASN A 67 11.56 7.89 -6.20
C ASN A 67 11.92 8.06 -4.71
N ALA A 68 11.96 9.30 -4.20
CA ALA A 68 12.17 9.55 -2.79
C ALA A 68 11.02 8.97 -1.93
N LEU A 69 9.78 9.07 -2.40
CA LEU A 69 8.61 8.50 -1.71
C LEU A 69 8.61 6.97 -1.68
N MET A 70 9.34 6.28 -2.55
CA MET A 70 9.53 4.83 -2.44
C MET A 70 10.34 4.43 -1.19
N GLY A 71 11.18 5.33 -0.68
CA GLY A 71 11.95 5.14 0.55
C GLY A 71 11.24 5.55 1.83
N LEU A 72 9.96 5.94 1.74
CA LEU A 72 9.19 6.44 2.87
C LEU A 72 9.01 5.36 3.95
N PRO A 73 9.41 5.59 5.21
CA PRO A 73 9.23 4.59 6.26
C PRO A 73 7.74 4.33 6.50
N PRO A 74 7.29 3.05 6.57
CA PRO A 74 5.88 2.72 6.79
C PRO A 74 5.29 3.38 8.04
N VAL A 75 6.10 3.48 9.10
CA VAL A 75 5.72 4.12 10.37
C VAL A 75 5.42 5.61 10.20
N VAL A 76 6.13 6.32 9.32
CA VAL A 76 5.91 7.75 9.06
C VAL A 76 4.55 7.96 8.41
N VAL A 77 4.18 7.14 7.42
CA VAL A 77 2.84 7.20 6.82
C VAL A 77 1.77 6.88 7.85
N GLY A 78 1.98 5.82 8.64
CA GLY A 78 1.06 5.46 9.72
C GLY A 78 0.84 6.61 10.70
N LEU A 79 1.90 7.32 11.10
CA LEU A 79 1.80 8.46 12.01
C LEU A 79 1.09 9.65 11.37
N ILE A 80 1.38 9.98 10.10
CA ILE A 80 0.68 11.04 9.37
C ILE A 80 -0.81 10.73 9.30
N VAL A 81 -1.18 9.53 8.86
CA VAL A 81 -2.59 9.11 8.78
C VAL A 81 -3.25 9.13 10.15
N TYR A 82 -2.56 8.65 11.20
CA TYR A 82 -3.04 8.70 12.57
C TYR A 82 -3.32 10.13 13.02
N LEU A 83 -2.37 11.06 12.84
CA LEU A 83 -2.53 12.46 13.25
C LEU A 83 -3.68 13.15 12.51
N TYR A 84 -3.90 12.79 11.24
CA TYR A 84 -5.01 13.32 10.45
C TYR A 84 -6.37 12.78 10.89
N LEU A 85 -6.48 11.47 11.13
CA LEU A 85 -7.73 10.79 11.48
C LEU A 85 -8.05 10.75 12.98
N SER A 86 -7.08 11.11 13.83
CA SER A 86 -7.28 11.22 15.27
C SER A 86 -8.38 12.22 15.59
N ARG A 87 -9.05 12.05 16.74
CA ARG A 87 -10.17 12.91 17.16
C ARG A 87 -9.79 14.41 17.22
N SER A 88 -8.53 14.71 17.52
CA SER A 88 -7.99 16.08 17.53
C SER A 88 -7.39 16.51 16.19
N GLY A 89 -7.40 15.64 15.20
CA GLY A 89 -6.85 15.85 13.87
C GLY A 89 -7.83 16.52 12.90
N PRO A 90 -7.33 17.07 11.77
CA PRO A 90 -8.15 17.75 10.76
C PRO A 90 -9.33 16.92 10.22
N LEU A 91 -9.16 15.60 10.12
CA LEU A 91 -10.16 14.66 9.61
C LEU A 91 -10.78 13.80 10.73
N GLY A 92 -10.59 14.19 12.00
CA GLY A 92 -11.06 13.46 13.17
C GLY A 92 -12.58 13.29 13.23
N PHE A 93 -13.33 14.21 12.64
CA PHE A 93 -14.79 14.16 12.55
C PHE A 93 -15.31 12.94 11.76
N LEU A 94 -14.48 12.31 10.92
CA LEU A 94 -14.85 11.13 10.15
C LEU A 94 -14.86 9.85 11.00
N GLY A 95 -14.20 9.84 12.17
CA GLY A 95 -14.20 8.69 13.08
C GLY A 95 -13.59 7.41 12.51
N LEU A 96 -12.75 7.51 11.46
CA LEU A 96 -12.19 6.36 10.74
C LEU A 96 -11.01 5.69 11.44
N LEU A 97 -10.48 6.29 12.51
CA LEU A 97 -9.32 5.75 13.22
C LEU A 97 -9.65 4.34 13.77
N TYR A 98 -8.72 3.39 13.59
CA TYR A 98 -8.87 1.97 13.93
C TYR A 98 -9.87 1.18 13.06
N THR A 99 -10.24 1.70 11.89
CA THR A 99 -11.08 0.97 10.93
C THR A 99 -10.27 0.40 9.76
N PRO A 100 -10.78 -0.62 9.04
CA PRO A 100 -10.18 -1.12 7.80
C PRO A 100 -10.03 -0.01 6.74
N THR A 101 -10.93 0.96 6.72
CA THR A 101 -10.87 2.10 5.80
C THR A 101 -9.60 2.92 6.00
N ALA A 102 -9.24 3.22 7.25
CA ALA A 102 -7.99 3.92 7.56
C ALA A 102 -6.75 3.09 7.16
N MET A 103 -6.81 1.77 7.34
CA MET A 103 -5.73 0.86 6.90
C MET A 103 -5.56 0.91 5.38
N ILE A 104 -6.67 0.84 4.63
CA ILE A 104 -6.66 0.93 3.15
C ILE A 104 -6.05 2.26 2.69
N ILE A 105 -6.42 3.39 3.32
CA ILE A 105 -5.86 4.70 2.98
C ILE A 105 -4.34 4.73 3.20
N ALA A 106 -3.88 4.29 4.37
CA ALA A 106 -2.45 4.27 4.68
C ALA A 106 -1.66 3.38 3.72
N GLN A 107 -2.18 2.18 3.42
CA GLN A 107 -1.55 1.25 2.50
C GLN A 107 -1.58 1.77 1.06
N THR A 108 -2.65 2.44 0.63
CA THR A 108 -2.72 3.09 -0.69
C THR A 108 -1.64 4.17 -0.84
N ILE A 109 -1.47 5.02 0.17
CA ILE A 109 -0.44 6.08 0.17
C ILE A 109 0.97 5.47 0.07
N LEU A 110 1.22 4.35 0.76
CA LEU A 110 2.49 3.64 0.70
C LEU A 110 2.76 3.00 -0.67
N ILE A 111 1.74 2.37 -1.26
CA ILE A 111 1.89 1.59 -2.51
C ILE A 111 1.92 2.51 -3.74
N ALA A 112 1.17 3.62 -3.74
CA ALA A 112 1.05 4.53 -4.89
C ALA A 112 2.39 4.97 -5.52
N PRO A 113 3.39 5.50 -4.79
CA PRO A 113 4.65 5.93 -5.40
C PRO A 113 5.43 4.77 -6.03
N ILE A 114 5.34 3.56 -5.45
CA ILE A 114 5.97 2.35 -5.98
C ILE A 114 5.34 1.99 -7.34
N VAL A 115 4.01 1.98 -7.42
CA VAL A 115 3.31 1.67 -8.68
C VAL A 115 3.61 2.70 -9.76
N VAL A 116 3.60 4.00 -9.42
CA VAL A 116 3.93 5.07 -10.37
C VAL A 116 5.34 4.90 -10.91
N ALA A 117 6.32 4.68 -10.03
CA ALA A 117 7.73 4.55 -10.42
C ALA A 117 7.96 3.34 -11.32
N LEU A 118 7.47 2.16 -10.93
CA LEU A 118 7.63 0.93 -11.70
C LEU A 118 6.91 1.01 -13.05
N SER A 119 5.67 1.51 -13.06
CA SER A 119 4.90 1.68 -14.30
C SER A 119 5.60 2.63 -15.26
N ARG A 120 6.12 3.76 -14.75
CA ARG A 120 6.88 4.72 -15.55
C ARG A 120 8.16 4.10 -16.12
N GLN A 121 8.91 3.32 -15.33
CA GLN A 121 10.15 2.67 -15.77
C GLN A 121 9.86 1.72 -16.94
N VAL A 122 8.92 0.80 -16.77
CA VAL A 122 8.53 -0.18 -17.80
C VAL A 122 8.01 0.50 -19.07
N LEU A 123 7.19 1.54 -18.93
CA LEU A 123 6.61 2.24 -20.08
C LEU A 123 7.60 3.15 -20.80
N GLU A 124 8.56 3.76 -20.10
CA GLU A 124 9.62 4.53 -20.75
C GLU A 124 10.54 3.63 -21.56
N ASP A 125 10.96 2.49 -21.00
CA ASP A 125 11.82 1.53 -21.68
C ASP A 125 11.15 1.04 -22.98
N LEU A 126 9.87 0.71 -22.92
CA LEU A 126 9.10 0.30 -24.10
C LEU A 126 8.94 1.44 -25.12
N HIS A 127 8.77 2.68 -24.66
CA HIS A 127 8.63 3.83 -25.54
C HIS A 127 9.95 4.21 -26.24
N LEU A 128 11.10 3.84 -25.70
CA LEU A 128 12.40 4.06 -26.35
C LEU A 128 12.68 3.04 -27.47
N GLU A 129 12.02 1.89 -27.44
CA GLU A 129 12.18 0.82 -28.43
C GLU A 129 11.33 1.02 -29.70
N TYR A 130 10.31 1.90 -29.64
CA TYR A 130 9.42 2.26 -30.75
C TYR A 130 9.67 3.68 -31.27
#